data_AF-A0A5J5NUV4-F1
#
_entry.id   AF-A0A5J5NUV4-F1
#
_cell.length_a   1.000
_cell.length_b   1.000
_cell.length_c   1.000
_cell.angle_alpha   90.00
_cell.angle_beta   90.00
_cell.angle_gamma   90.00
#
_symmetry.space_group_name_H-M   'P 1'
#
loop_
_entity.id
_entity.type
_entity.pdbx_description
1 polymer ?
#
loop_
_entity_poly.entity_id
_entity_poly.type
_entity_poly.pdbx_seq_one_letter_code
_entity_poly.pdbx_strand_id
1 'polypeptide(L)'
;IPITSHKLNDHNFLCWSQSVPMYISGKGKDNYLTNDDRILTTMDPKCRMWKTENHIVISWLINSMTTKIGEDFLLYKIAKEIWDAARETYSSFENTSELF
;
A
#
# COMPACT_ATOMS: atom_id res chain seq x y z
N ILE A 1 4.66 -4.03 16.40
CA ILE A 1 5.08 -5.01 15.39
C ILE A 1 5.33 -4.24 14.11
N PRO A 2 6.56 -4.25 13.57
CA PRO A 2 6.86 -3.60 12.30
C PRO A 2 6.08 -4.28 11.16
N ILE A 3 5.64 -3.49 10.16
CA ILE A 3 4.82 -3.98 9.05
C ILE A 3 5.63 -4.92 8.15
N THR A 4 6.90 -4.58 7.94
CA THR A 4 7.88 -5.36 7.19
C THR A 4 9.22 -5.34 7.92
N SER A 5 10.07 -6.34 7.68
CA SER A 5 11.44 -6.36 8.24
C SER A 5 12.34 -5.30 7.60
N HIS A 6 12.12 -5.02 6.32
CA HIS A 6 12.81 -3.98 5.56
C HIS A 6 11.79 -3.08 4.87
N LYS A 7 12.05 -1.77 4.90
CA LYS A 7 11.23 -0.80 4.16
C LYS A 7 11.40 -0.99 2.66
N LEU A 8 10.35 -0.72 1.88
CA LEU A 8 10.43 -0.71 0.42
C LEU A 8 11.51 0.25 -0.05
N ASN A 9 12.40 -0.28 -0.89
CA ASN A 9 13.40 0.44 -1.66
C ASN A 9 13.32 -0.05 -3.11
N ASP A 10 14.24 0.42 -3.96
CA ASP A 10 14.20 0.14 -5.40
C ASP A 10 14.47 -1.34 -5.78
N HIS A 11 14.87 -2.20 -4.82
CA HIS A 11 15.42 -3.54 -5.09
C HIS A 11 14.77 -4.68 -4.27
N ASN A 12 13.78 -4.41 -3.42
CA ASN A 12 13.23 -5.42 -2.50
C ASN A 12 11.70 -5.55 -2.59
N PHE A 13 11.15 -5.25 -3.76
CA PHE A 13 9.71 -5.24 -3.98
C PHE A 13 9.08 -6.61 -3.71
N LEU A 14 9.73 -7.72 -4.09
CA LEU A 14 9.20 -9.07 -3.87
C LEU A 14 9.02 -9.37 -2.38
N CYS A 15 10.02 -9.10 -1.56
CA CYS A 15 9.93 -9.31 -0.11
C CYS A 15 8.89 -8.39 0.54
N TRP A 16 8.84 -7.12 0.11
CA TRP A 16 7.90 -6.14 0.63
C TRP A 16 6.46 -6.49 0.25
N SER A 17 6.21 -6.84 -1.02
CA SER A 17 4.89 -7.17 -1.57
C SER A 17 4.30 -8.46 -0.99
N GLN A 18 5.12 -9.37 -0.48
CA GLN A 18 4.64 -10.52 0.30
C GLN A 18 4.31 -10.15 1.74
N SER A 19 5.10 -9.29 2.38
CA SER A 19 4.96 -8.97 3.81
C SER A 19 3.79 -8.04 4.12
N VAL A 20 3.57 -7.01 3.31
CA VAL A 20 2.54 -5.99 3.55
C VAL A 20 1.12 -6.55 3.57
N PRO A 21 0.68 -7.35 2.59
CA PRO A 21 -0.66 -7.97 2.62
C PRO A 21 -0.86 -8.91 3.81
N MET A 22 0.19 -9.61 4.27
CA MET A 22 0.11 -10.46 5.47
C MET A 22 -0.16 -9.62 6.72
N TYR A 23 0.54 -8.50 6.88
CA TYR A 23 0.30 -7.60 8.01
C TYR A 23 -1.12 -7.01 7.96
N ILE A 24 -1.55 -6.51 6.80
CA ILE A 24 -2.85 -5.86 6.62
C ILE A 24 -4.01 -6.86 6.82
N SER A 25 -3.89 -8.08 6.28
CA SER A 25 -4.89 -9.14 6.49
C SER A 25 -4.94 -9.60 7.95
N GLY A 26 -3.80 -9.67 8.65
CA GLY A 26 -3.74 -9.89 10.09
C GLY A 26 -4.44 -8.80 10.93
N LYS A 27 -4.79 -7.65 10.32
CA LYS A 27 -5.59 -6.57 10.91
C LYS A 27 -7.03 -6.50 10.36
N GLY A 28 -7.44 -7.43 9.50
CA GLY A 28 -8.76 -7.47 8.87
C GLY A 28 -9.04 -6.27 7.96
N LYS A 29 -8.02 -5.76 7.26
CA LYS A 29 -8.09 -4.58 6.38
C LYS A 29 -7.67 -4.88 4.95
N ASP A 30 -7.66 -6.15 4.56
CA ASP A 30 -7.24 -6.64 3.23
C ASP A 30 -8.10 -6.08 2.10
N ASN A 31 -9.38 -5.83 2.37
CA ASN A 31 -10.33 -5.23 1.44
C ASN A 31 -9.91 -3.81 0.96
N TYR A 32 -9.07 -3.09 1.71
CA TYR A 32 -8.58 -1.77 1.30
C TYR A 32 -7.47 -1.82 0.24
N LEU A 33 -6.88 -3.00 0.01
CA LEU A 33 -5.92 -3.23 -1.09
C LEU A 33 -6.58 -3.78 -2.36
N THR A 34 -7.79 -4.34 -2.24
CA THR A 34 -8.44 -5.12 -3.31
C THR A 34 -9.73 -4.50 -3.84
N ASN A 35 -10.49 -3.78 -3.01
CA ASN A 35 -11.78 -3.24 -3.43
C ASN A 35 -11.64 -2.01 -4.32
N ASP A 36 -12.49 -1.97 -5.34
CA ASP A 36 -12.66 -0.87 -6.28
C ASP A 36 -13.27 0.37 -5.59
N ASP A 37 -12.92 1.55 -6.10
CA ASP A 37 -13.21 2.91 -5.59
C ASP A 37 -14.70 3.25 -5.46
N ARG A 38 -15.57 2.32 -5.88
CA ARG A 38 -17.04 2.39 -5.79
C ARG A 38 -17.60 2.62 -4.39
N ILE A 39 -16.78 2.48 -3.33
CA ILE A 39 -17.17 2.81 -1.96
C ILE A 39 -17.26 4.34 -1.73
N LEU A 40 -16.63 5.15 -2.58
CA LEU A 40 -16.59 6.61 -2.44
C LEU A 40 -17.90 7.33 -2.82
N THR A 41 -18.83 6.65 -3.47
CA THR A 41 -19.98 7.30 -4.15
C THR A 41 -21.23 7.45 -3.29
N THR A 42 -21.24 6.97 -2.04
CA THR A 42 -22.43 7.01 -1.19
C THR A 42 -22.25 8.00 -0.03
N MET A 43 -23.23 8.89 0.15
CA MET A 43 -23.38 9.75 1.34
C MET A 43 -23.74 8.96 2.61
N ASP A 44 -23.36 7.67 2.67
CA ASP A 44 -23.65 6.78 3.78
C ASP A 44 -22.79 7.19 4.99
N PRO A 45 -23.36 7.27 6.21
CA PRO A 45 -22.60 7.39 7.46
C PRO A 45 -21.39 6.44 7.57
N LYS A 46 -21.44 5.27 6.93
CA LYS A 46 -20.32 4.31 6.82
C LYS A 46 -19.11 4.86 6.04
N CYS A 47 -19.29 5.90 5.22
CA CYS A 47 -18.22 6.57 4.47
C CYS A 47 -17.16 7.18 5.40
N ARG A 48 -17.55 7.73 6.56
CA ARG A 48 -16.60 8.28 7.53
C ARG A 48 -15.70 7.19 8.09
N MET A 49 -16.28 6.06 8.50
CA MET A 49 -15.52 4.93 9.04
C MET A 49 -14.55 4.39 7.99
N TRP A 50 -15.04 4.19 6.77
CA TRP A 50 -14.22 3.73 5.65
C TRP A 50 -13.03 4.67 5.39
N LYS A 51 -13.24 6.00 5.36
CA LYS A 51 -12.16 6.98 5.18
C LYS A 51 -11.10 6.88 6.27
N THR A 52 -11.52 6.76 7.54
CA THR A 52 -10.60 6.58 8.67
C THR A 52 -9.77 5.32 8.51
N GLU A 53 -10.41 4.20 8.21
CA GLU A 53 -9.72 2.92 8.05
C GLU A 53 -8.78 2.92 6.83
N ASN A 54 -9.21 3.53 5.72
CA ASN A 54 -8.38 3.73 4.54
C ASN A 54 -7.12 4.56 4.87
N HIS A 55 -7.26 5.68 5.61
CA HIS A 55 -6.10 6.47 6.03
C HIS A 55 -5.15 5.72 6.95
N ILE A 56 -5.67 4.81 7.80
CA ILE A 56 -4.82 3.93 8.61
C ILE A 56 -3.99 3.02 7.69
N VAL A 57 -4.60 2.42 6.67
CA VAL A 57 -3.88 1.55 5.72
C VAL A 57 -2.87 2.35 4.88
N ILE A 58 -3.21 3.56 4.43
CA ILE A 58 -2.27 4.49 3.77
C ILE A 58 -1.05 4.75 4.68
N SER A 59 -1.29 5.04 5.96
CA SER A 59 -0.20 5.27 6.90
C SER A 59 0.70 4.05 7.07
N TRP A 60 0.14 2.84 7.01
CA TRP A 60 0.92 1.61 7.05
C TRP A 60 1.75 1.43 5.79
N LEU A 61 1.16 1.65 4.61
CA LEU A 61 1.87 1.58 3.33
C LEU A 61 3.05 2.56 3.30
N ILE A 62 2.81 3.84 3.57
CA ILE A 62 3.86 4.88 3.55
C ILE A 62 4.95 4.60 4.60
N ASN A 63 4.58 4.19 5.82
CA ASN A 63 5.56 3.88 6.86
C ASN A 63 6.39 2.61 6.56
N SER A 64 5.86 1.71 5.71
CA SER A 64 6.58 0.55 5.22
C SER A 64 7.52 0.86 4.06
N MET A 65 7.57 2.11 3.59
CA MET A 65 8.46 2.58 2.52
C MET A 65 9.61 3.40 3.12
N THR A 66 10.72 3.50 2.38
CA THR A 66 11.75 4.49 2.66
C THR A 66 11.18 5.90 2.50
N THR A 67 11.75 6.90 3.20
CA THR A 67 11.22 8.27 3.17
C THR A 67 11.11 8.81 1.75
N LYS A 68 12.15 8.60 0.93
CA LYS A 68 12.19 9.03 -0.47
C LYS A 68 11.02 8.45 -1.29
N ILE A 69 10.75 7.16 -1.15
CA ILE A 69 9.65 6.50 -1.87
C ILE A 69 8.30 6.92 -1.30
N GLY A 70 8.16 6.96 0.03
CA GLY A 70 6.90 7.29 0.69
C GLY A 70 6.40 8.70 0.37
N GLU A 71 7.30 9.66 0.13
CA GLU A 71 6.98 11.03 -0.27
C GLU A 71 6.19 11.09 -1.59
N ASP A 72 6.54 10.22 -2.55
CA ASP A 72 5.85 10.15 -3.85
C ASP A 72 4.38 9.72 -3.71
N PHE A 73 4.02 9.06 -2.61
CA PHE A 73 2.67 8.53 -2.36
C PHE A 73 1.82 9.38 -1.42
N LEU A 74 2.35 10.48 -0.85
CA LEU A 74 1.64 11.29 0.15
C LEU A 74 0.33 11.93 -0.36
N LEU A 75 0.21 12.15 -1.67
CA LEU A 75 -0.96 12.81 -2.27
C LEU A 75 -2.09 11.86 -2.65
N TYR A 76 -1.85 10.54 -2.59
CA TYR A 76 -2.85 9.54 -2.90
C TYR A 76 -3.93 9.50 -1.82
N LYS A 77 -5.18 9.28 -2.26
CA LYS A 77 -6.35 9.33 -1.38
C LYS A 77 -6.80 7.96 -0.94
N ILE A 78 -6.38 6.91 -1.65
CA ILE A 78 -6.86 5.55 -1.46
C ILE A 78 -5.67 4.61 -1.32
N ALA A 79 -5.71 3.72 -0.33
CA ALA A 79 -4.66 2.74 -0.09
C ALA A 79 -4.39 1.84 -1.30
N LYS A 80 -5.46 1.45 -2.01
CA LYS A 80 -5.38 0.66 -3.24
C LYS A 80 -4.57 1.37 -4.33
N GLU A 81 -4.75 2.66 -4.53
CA GLU A 81 -3.99 3.40 -5.54
C GLU A 81 -2.49 3.41 -5.22
N ILE A 82 -2.12 3.60 -3.96
CA ILE A 82 -0.72 3.51 -3.50
C ILE A 82 -0.17 2.11 -3.76
N TRP A 83 -0.93 1.09 -3.39
CA TRP A 83 -0.53 -0.31 -3.54
C TRP A 83 -0.33 -0.70 -5.01
N ASP A 84 -1.25 -0.33 -5.89
CA ASP A 84 -1.17 -0.62 -7.32
C ASP A 84 -0.03 0.17 -7.98
N ALA A 85 0.13 1.46 -7.67
CA ALA A 85 1.21 2.28 -8.21
C ALA A 85 2.60 1.81 -7.73
N ALA A 86 2.74 1.40 -6.46
CA ALA A 86 3.97 0.79 -5.96
C ALA A 86 4.28 -0.53 -6.68
N ARG A 87 3.26 -1.37 -6.93
CA ARG A 87 3.42 -2.61 -7.69
C ARG A 87 3.87 -2.35 -9.12
N GLU A 88 3.22 -1.43 -9.83
CA GLU A 88 3.57 -1.10 -11.21
C GLU A 88 4.99 -0.55 -11.32
N THR A 89 5.35 0.37 -10.42
CA THR A 89 6.66 1.03 -10.43
C THR A 89 7.77 0.05 -10.08
N TYR A 90 7.69 -0.60 -8.92
CA TYR A 90 8.83 -1.33 -8.35
C TYR A 90 8.90 -2.81 -8.72
N SER A 91 7.80 -3.43 -9.17
CA SER A 91 7.86 -4.80 -9.70
C SER A 91 8.65 -4.87 -11.01
N SER A 92 8.69 -3.78 -11.78
CA SER A 92 9.42 -3.72 -13.05
C SER A 92 10.93 -3.55 -12.87
N PHE A 93 11.35 -2.82 -11.82
CA PHE A 93 12.76 -2.66 -11.46
C PHE A 93 13.41 -3.97 -11.00
N GLU A 94 12.66 -4.80 -10.29
CA GLU A 94 13.14 -6.11 -9.85
C GLU A 94 13.35 -7.04 -11.06
N ASN A 95 12.39 -7.07 -12.00
CA ASN A 95 12.50 -7.86 -13.24
C ASN A 95 13.64 -7.41 -14.16
N THR A 96 14.02 -6.12 -14.14
CA THR A 96 15.12 -5.59 -14.96
C THR A 96 16.47 -5.74 -14.29
N SER A 97 16.52 -5.79 -12.96
CA SER A 97 17.75 -6.02 -12.19
C SER A 97 18.24 -7.46 -12.25
N GLU A 98 17.36 -8.44 -12.51
CA GLU A 98 17.76 -9.85 -12.71
C GLU A 98 18.37 -10.14 -14.10
N LEU A 99 18.29 -9.20 -15.05
CA LEU A 99 18.73 -9.37 -16.44
C LEU A 99 20.15 -8.85 -16.73
N PHE A 100 20.89 -8.34 -15.73
CA PHE A 100 22.24 -7.82 -15.90
C PHE A 100 23.26 -8.42 -14.92
#